data_AF-A0A7C4M614-F1
#
_entry.id   AF-A0A7C4M614-F1
#
_cell.length_a   1.000
_cell.length_b   1.000
_cell.length_c   1.000
_cell.angle_alpha   90.00
_cell.angle_beta   90.00
_cell.angle_gamma   90.00
#
_symmetry.space_group_name_H-M   'P 1'
#
loop_
_entity.id
_entity.type
_entity.pdbx_description
1 polymer ?
#
loop_
_entity_poly.entity_id
_entity_poly.type
_entity_poly.pdbx_seq_one_letter_code
_entity_poly.pdbx_strand_id
1 'polypeptide(L)'
;MKLEDKIYWGRAAGGCMLGLFTTILRIDRFGSVTAILIAVAVYIISALFLRVFINSETRLLLGRKLYLTGSGTYGVLWLLSWIFSYNLL
;
A
#
# COMPACT_ATOMS: atom_id res chain seq x y z
N MET A 1 8.14 11.77 15.42
CA MET A 1 7.94 10.50 14.69
C MET A 1 9.11 10.27 13.76
N LYS A 2 9.73 9.09 13.79
CA LYS A 2 10.82 8.77 12.84
C LYS A 2 10.24 8.70 11.43
N LEU A 3 11.06 8.96 10.42
CA LEU A 3 10.58 8.92 9.03
C LEU A 3 10.10 7.52 8.62
N GLU A 4 10.75 6.48 9.14
CA GLU A 4 10.31 5.09 8.97
C GLU A 4 8.88 4.87 9.49
N ASP A 5 8.52 5.46 10.63
CA ASP A 5 7.17 5.39 11.18
C ASP A 5 6.16 6.06 10.24
N LYS A 6 6.51 7.21 9.64
CA LYS A 6 5.65 7.89 8.68
C LYS A 6 5.40 7.04 7.44
N ILE A 7 6.44 6.38 6.92
CA ILE A 7 6.32 5.46 5.77
C ILE A 7 5.45 4.26 6.15
N TYR A 8 5.65 3.70 7.34
CA TYR A 8 4.85 2.59 7.86
C TYR A 8 3.37 2.95 7.93
N TRP A 9 3.03 4.06 8.60
CA TRP A 9 1.63 4.49 8.76
C TRP A 9 1.01 4.93 7.43
N GLY A 10 1.78 5.56 6.53
CA GLY A 10 1.31 5.90 5.19
C GLY A 10 0.94 4.65 4.38
N ARG A 11 1.75 3.59 4.47
CA ARG A 11 1.46 2.29 3.84
C ARG A 11 0.30 1.57 4.50
N ALA A 12 0.15 1.68 5.81
CA ALA A 12 -0.99 1.12 6.52
C ALA A 12 -2.31 1.76 6.03
N ALA A 13 -2.36 3.09 6.00
CA ALA A 13 -3.50 3.83 5.47
C ALA A 13 -3.76 3.50 4.00
N GLY A 14 -2.72 3.44 3.17
CA GLY A 14 -2.82 3.06 1.75
C GLY A 14 -3.42 1.67 1.55
N GLY A 15 -3.04 0.70 2.39
CA GLY A 15 -3.61 -0.65 2.37
C GLY A 15 -5.12 -0.62 2.64
N CYS A 16 -5.53 0.03 3.73
CA CYS A 16 -6.95 0.17 4.06
C CYS A 16 -7.75 0.85 2.94
N MET A 17 -7.26 1.98 2.42
CA MET A 17 -7.94 2.71 1.35
C MET A 17 -8.08 1.85 0.08
N LEU A 18 -7.03 1.15 -0.32
CA LEU A 18 -7.10 0.29 -1.48
C LEU A 18 -8.10 -0.86 -1.28
N GLY A 19 -8.17 -1.43 -0.07
CA GLY A 19 -9.10 -2.53 0.22
C GLY A 19 -10.55 -2.10 0.04
N LEU A 20 -10.89 -0.91 0.56
CA LEU A 20 -12.19 -0.27 0.35
C LEU A 20 -12.46 -0.03 -1.15
N PHE A 21 -11.50 0.55 -1.89
CA PHE A 21 -11.66 0.79 -3.32
C PHE A 21 -11.81 -0.50 -4.14
N THR A 22 -11.17 -1.58 -3.72
CA THR A 22 -11.29 -2.89 -4.36
C THR A 22 -12.75 -3.35 -4.36
N THR A 23 -13.46 -3.17 -3.24
CA THR A 23 -14.91 -3.45 -3.14
C THR A 23 -15.75 -2.45 -3.93
N ILE A 24 -15.55 -1.15 -3.74
CA ILE A 24 -16.38 -0.10 -4.37
C ILE A 24 -16.33 -0.19 -5.89
N LEU A 25 -15.14 -0.40 -6.45
CA LEU A 25 -14.92 -0.54 -7.89
C LEU A 25 -15.20 -1.95 -8.41
N ARG A 26 -15.58 -2.88 -7.52
CA ARG A 26 -15.87 -4.29 -7.84
C ARG A 26 -14.75 -4.95 -8.64
N ILE A 27 -13.50 -4.69 -8.25
CA ILE A 27 -12.30 -5.22 -8.91
C ILE A 27 -12.27 -6.76 -8.84
N ASP A 28 -12.88 -7.32 -7.79
CA ASP A 28 -13.06 -8.75 -7.57
C ASP A 28 -13.79 -9.47 -8.71
N ARG A 29 -14.66 -8.78 -9.46
CA ARG A 29 -15.35 -9.34 -10.63
C ARG A 29 -14.42 -9.75 -11.76
N PHE A 30 -13.24 -9.13 -11.83
CA PHE A 30 -12.20 -9.48 -12.81
C PHE A 30 -11.25 -10.58 -12.28
N GLY A 31 -11.57 -11.18 -11.13
CA GLY A 31 -10.82 -12.27 -10.51
C GLY A 31 -9.79 -11.79 -9.47
N SER A 32 -9.54 -12.64 -8.47
CA SER A 32 -8.65 -12.32 -7.35
C SER A 32 -7.21 -12.05 -7.77
N VAL A 33 -6.74 -12.68 -8.86
CA VAL A 33 -5.39 -12.43 -9.42
C VAL A 33 -5.28 -10.99 -9.90
N THR A 34 -6.30 -10.47 -10.58
CA THR A 34 -6.33 -9.09 -11.06
C THR A 34 -6.28 -8.10 -9.91
N ALA A 35 -7.03 -8.35 -8.83
CA ALA A 35 -6.98 -7.54 -7.62
C ALA A 35 -5.58 -7.52 -6.97
N ILE A 36 -4.92 -8.67 -6.89
CA ILE A 36 -3.54 -8.79 -6.37
C ILE A 36 -2.56 -8.00 -7.24
N LEU A 37 -2.63 -8.14 -8.57
CA LEU A 37 -1.75 -7.41 -9.49
C LEU A 37 -1.92 -5.90 -9.35
N ILE A 38 -3.16 -5.42 -9.21
CA ILE A 38 -3.45 -4.01 -8.97
C ILE A 38 -2.86 -3.56 -7.63
N ALA A 39 -3.03 -4.35 -6.56
CA ALA A 39 -2.48 -4.00 -5.25
C ALA A 39 -0.95 -3.90 -5.24
N VAL A 40 -0.27 -4.81 -5.94
CA VAL A 40 1.18 -4.76 -6.14
C VAL A 40 1.57 -3.54 -6.99
N ALA A 41 0.84 -3.26 -8.08
CA ALA A 41 1.12 -2.10 -8.94
C ALA A 41 0.97 -0.77 -8.17
N VAL A 42 -0.12 -0.59 -7.44
CA VAL A 42 -0.36 0.61 -6.60
C VAL A 42 0.74 0.76 -5.57
N TYR A 43 1.17 -0.33 -4.94
CA TYR A 43 2.26 -0.30 -3.98
C TYR A 43 3.58 0.15 -4.62
N ILE A 44 3.96 -0.42 -5.77
CA ILE A 44 5.18 -0.05 -6.49
C ILE A 44 5.13 1.43 -6.88
N ILE A 45 4.00 1.88 -7.44
CA ILE A 45 3.79 3.28 -7.80
C ILE A 45 3.94 4.20 -6.59
N SER A 46 3.34 3.84 -5.44
CA SER A 46 3.48 4.62 -4.20
C SER A 46 4.93 4.73 -3.72
N ALA A 47 5.72 3.65 -3.87
CA ALA A 47 7.13 3.64 -3.50
C ALA A 47 7.98 4.49 -4.45
N LEU A 48 7.66 4.49 -5.74
CA LEU A 48 8.29 5.35 -6.74
C LEU A 48 8.00 6.82 -6.44
N PHE A 49 6.75 7.17 -6.12
CA PHE A 49 6.39 8.52 -5.70
C PHE A 49 7.16 8.95 -4.46
N LEU A 50 7.21 8.12 -3.41
CA LEU A 50 8.00 8.42 -2.20
C LEU A 50 9.48 8.66 -2.53
N ARG A 51 10.06 7.89 -3.45
CA ARG A 51 11.46 8.07 -3.89
C ARG A 51 11.69 9.42 -4.57
N VAL A 52 10.71 9.93 -5.33
CA VAL A 52 10.81 11.22 -6.04
C VAL A 52 10.64 12.39 -5.08
N PHE A 53 9.75 12.28 -4.10
CA PHE A 53 9.44 13.39 -3.17
C PHE A 53 10.41 13.51 -1.98
N ILE A 54 11.17 12.46 -1.65
CA ILE A 54 12.15 12.49 -0.56
C ILE A 54 13.51 12.98 -1.09
N ASN A 55 14.20 13.83 -0.32
CA ASN A 55 15.51 14.37 -0.69
C ASN A 55 16.60 13.28 -0.77
N SER A 56 17.71 13.59 -1.47
CA SER A 56 18.80 12.64 -1.76
C SER A 56 19.49 12.08 -0.50
N GLU A 57 19.73 12.91 0.51
CA GLU A 57 20.36 12.52 1.78
C GLU A 57 19.48 11.51 2.54
N THR A 58 18.19 11.80 2.67
CA THR A 58 17.24 10.92 3.35
C THR A 58 17.04 9.62 2.57
N ARG A 59 17.07 9.67 1.24
CA ARG A 59 17.03 8.48 0.39
C ARG A 59 18.24 7.57 0.60
N LEU A 60 19.43 8.14 0.77
CA LEU A 60 20.66 7.39 1.09
C LEU A 60 20.56 6.74 2.47
N LEU A 61 20.06 7.47 3.47
CA LEU A 61 19.87 6.96 4.83
C LEU A 61 18.86 5.80 4.90
N LEU A 62 17.74 5.90 4.15
CA LEU A 62 16.72 4.85 4.13
C LEU A 62 17.13 3.64 3.30
N GLY A 63 17.82 3.82 2.17
CA GLY A 63 18.21 2.73 1.28
C GLY A 63 17.06 1.76 0.96
N ARG A 64 17.24 0.47 1.28
CA ARG A 64 16.22 -0.57 1.07
C ARG A 64 14.97 -0.39 1.94
N LYS A 65 15.09 0.27 3.11
CA LYS A 65 13.96 0.48 4.02
C LYS A 65 12.87 1.35 3.42
N LEU A 66 13.21 2.28 2.52
CA LEU A 66 12.23 3.05 1.76
C LEU A 66 11.20 2.15 1.06
N TYR A 67 11.67 1.00 0.56
CA TYR A 67 10.85 0.06 -0.20
C TYR A 67 10.26 -1.04 0.66
N LEU A 68 10.87 -1.42 1.78
CA LEU A 68 10.45 -2.58 2.57
C LEU A 68 9.63 -2.21 3.82
N THR A 69 9.85 -1.03 4.41
CA THR A 69 9.18 -0.65 5.66
C THR A 69 7.67 -0.61 5.49
N GLY A 70 6.93 -1.47 6.18
CA GLY A 70 5.46 -1.51 6.09
C GLY A 70 4.89 -2.18 4.83
N SER A 71 5.71 -2.92 4.05
CA SER A 71 5.25 -3.67 2.87
C SER A 71 4.23 -4.75 3.23
N GLY A 72 4.54 -5.58 4.23
CA GLY A 72 3.65 -6.61 4.75
C GLY A 72 2.39 -6.01 5.37
N THR A 73 2.54 -4.92 6.13
CA THR A 73 1.41 -4.19 6.71
C THR A 73 0.44 -3.70 5.65
N TYR A 74 0.94 -3.10 4.57
CA TYR A 74 0.11 -2.69 3.43
C TYR A 74 -0.69 -3.87 2.87
N GLY A 75 -0.02 -5.00 2.58
CA GLY A 75 -0.67 -6.17 1.99
C GLY A 75 -1.73 -6.77 2.91
N VAL A 76 -1.41 -6.94 4.20
CA VAL A 76 -2.35 -7.50 5.18
C VAL A 76 -3.53 -6.57 5.40
N LEU A 77 -3.31 -5.27 5.56
CA LEU A 77 -4.41 -4.31 5.77
C LEU A 77 -5.27 -4.14 4.52
N TRP A 78 -4.68 -4.22 3.32
CA TRP A 78 -5.44 -4.29 2.08
C TRP A 78 -6.39 -5.48 2.06
N LEU A 79 -5.89 -6.68 2.35
CA LEU A 79 -6.71 -7.89 2.40
C LEU A 79 -7.82 -7.80 3.46
N LEU A 80 -7.46 -7.42 4.69
CA LEU A 80 -8.43 -7.28 5.77
C LEU A 80 -9.50 -6.25 5.41
N SER A 81 -9.09 -5.07 4.96
CA SER A 81 -10.03 -4.00 4.60
C SER A 81 -10.92 -4.40 3.41
N TRP A 82 -10.41 -5.13 2.43
CA TRP A 82 -11.22 -5.65 1.33
C TRP A 82 -12.25 -6.67 1.85
N ILE A 83 -11.84 -7.64 2.65
CA ILE A 83 -12.76 -8.63 3.25
C ILE A 83 -13.84 -7.93 4.07
N PHE A 84 -13.47 -7.01 4.96
CA PHE A 84 -14.44 -6.27 5.76
C PHE A 84 -15.40 -5.45 4.88
N SER A 85 -14.87 -4.68 3.94
CA SER A 85 -15.70 -3.83 3.07
C SER A 85 -16.64 -4.65 2.21
N TYR A 86 -16.19 -5.80 1.69
CA TYR A 86 -17.01 -6.72 0.89
C TYR A 86 -18.17 -7.32 1.68
N ASN A 87 -18.01 -7.54 2.99
CA ASN A 87 -19.08 -8.09 3.82
C ASN A 87 -20.06 -7.01 4.35
N LEU A 88 -19.65 -5.74 4.35
CA LEU A 88 -20.45 -4.63 4.89
C LEU A 88 -21.22 -3.84 3.82
N LEU A 89 -20.73 -3.82 2.57
CA LEU A 89 -21.28 -3.05 1.44
C LEU A 89 -21.89 -3.96 0.38
#